data_AF-A0A267FP62-F1
#
_entry.id   AF-A0A267FP62-F1
#
_cell.length_a   1.000
_cell.length_b   1.000
_cell.length_c   1.000
_cell.angle_alpha   90.00
_cell.angle_beta   90.00
_cell.angle_gamma   90.00
#
_symmetry.space_group_name_H-M   'P 1'
#
loop_
_entity.id
_entity.type
_entity.pdbx_description
1 polymer ?
#
loop_
_entity_poly.entity_id
_entity_poly.type
_entity_poly.pdbx_seq_one_letter_code
_entity_poly.pdbx_strand_id
1 'polypeptide(L)'
;MAASLDFHSMVTSMLPDDAGDALDSDRVSTEALVQQLKSLLECGDGGSGSDSDAAAEEVDEVDGAAAADYQLPGGVGGVLLSPSQQELLQFRAENGEDLSQLSAGALNEYLNELECLISELNDTLVTELARRDELALDREVKEQFINLLTAVQAKKRESRQQLHQQHQQPQHMAFTTLPLRKRGLSDTEHLQTLNGILRAMLLNAPEVSSLLTDYILRVYAPILPEA
;
A
#
# COMPACT_ATOMS: atom_id res chain seq x y z
N MET A 1 -1.36 -38.02 -50.47
CA MET A 1 -1.96 -36.67 -50.65
C MET A 1 -2.96 -36.48 -49.52
N ALA A 2 -2.54 -35.88 -48.41
CA ALA A 2 -3.43 -35.60 -47.28
C ALA A 2 -3.86 -34.13 -47.38
N ALA A 3 -5.17 -33.90 -47.49
CA ALA A 3 -5.74 -32.55 -47.50
C ALA A 3 -5.67 -31.97 -46.08
N SER A 4 -4.96 -30.84 -45.94
CA SER A 4 -4.95 -30.04 -44.73
C SER A 4 -6.30 -29.35 -44.59
N LEU A 5 -7.04 -29.66 -43.53
CA LEU A 5 -8.28 -28.98 -43.18
C LEU A 5 -7.95 -27.58 -42.67
N ASP A 6 -8.23 -26.56 -43.49
CA ASP A 6 -8.08 -25.16 -43.13
C ASP A 6 -9.26 -24.69 -42.29
N PHE A 7 -9.05 -24.66 -40.97
CA PHE A 7 -10.02 -24.19 -39.99
C PHE A 7 -10.41 -22.72 -40.21
N HIS A 8 -9.54 -21.92 -40.83
CA HIS A 8 -9.81 -20.50 -41.05
C HIS A 8 -10.94 -20.30 -42.05
N SER A 9 -11.03 -21.17 -43.07
CA SER A 9 -12.10 -21.17 -44.08
C SER A 9 -13.45 -21.67 -43.54
N MET A 10 -13.45 -22.51 -42.50
CA MET A 10 -14.67 -22.99 -41.85
C MET A 10 -15.29 -21.92 -40.93
N VAL A 11 -14.46 -21.08 -40.30
CA VAL A 11 -14.93 -20.04 -39.39
C VAL A 11 -15.53 -18.85 -40.15
N THR A 12 -14.95 -18.45 -41.29
CA THR A 12 -15.50 -17.34 -42.10
C THR A 12 -16.78 -17.69 -42.84
N SER A 13 -17.06 -18.97 -43.08
CA SER A 13 -18.30 -19.39 -43.77
C SER A 13 -19.52 -19.53 -42.84
N MET A 14 -19.35 -19.37 -41.52
CA MET A 14 -20.44 -19.35 -40.55
C MET A 14 -20.90 -17.94 -40.15
N LEU A 15 -20.30 -16.89 -40.71
CA LEU A 15 -20.78 -15.52 -40.51
C LEU A 15 -21.79 -15.19 -41.62
N PRO A 16 -23.01 -14.74 -41.27
CA PRO A 16 -23.97 -14.28 -42.28
C PRO A 16 -23.47 -12.97 -42.88
N ASP A 17 -23.19 -13.01 -44.19
CA ASP A 17 -22.96 -11.81 -45.00
C ASP A 17 -24.28 -11.06 -45.23
N ASP A 18 -24.17 -9.73 -45.14
CA ASP A 18 -25.11 -8.70 -45.60
C ASP A 18 -26.30 -8.34 -44.68
N ALA A 19 -26.18 -7.19 -44.00
CA ALA A 19 -27.04 -6.02 -44.21
C ALA A 19 -26.75 -5.00 -43.11
N GLY A 20 -26.51 -3.76 -43.53
CA GLY A 20 -26.09 -2.68 -42.65
C GLY A 20 -27.17 -2.12 -41.73
N ASP A 21 -26.74 -1.03 -41.10
CA ASP A 21 -27.52 -0.07 -40.33
C ASP A 21 -27.76 -0.41 -38.85
N ALA A 22 -27.73 0.63 -38.02
CA ALA A 22 -27.90 0.65 -36.56
C ALA A 22 -26.72 0.19 -35.67
N LEU A 23 -25.65 0.99 -35.64
CA LEU A 23 -24.85 1.16 -34.41
C LEU A 23 -24.70 2.66 -34.11
N ASP A 24 -25.77 3.28 -33.59
CA ASP A 24 -25.63 4.47 -32.75
C ASP A 24 -26.83 4.62 -31.79
N SER A 25 -26.75 3.91 -30.67
CA SER A 25 -27.48 4.22 -29.43
C SER A 25 -26.72 3.57 -28.29
N ASP A 26 -26.47 4.35 -27.24
CA ASP A 26 -25.77 3.99 -25.99
C ASP A 26 -24.24 4.11 -25.91
N ARG A 27 -23.65 5.05 -26.64
CA ARG A 27 -22.41 5.69 -26.16
C ARG A 27 -22.76 6.99 -25.45
N VAL A 28 -23.04 6.89 -24.15
CA VAL A 28 -23.11 8.07 -23.27
C VAL A 28 -21.77 8.79 -23.37
N SER A 29 -21.79 10.01 -23.92
CA SER A 29 -20.58 10.79 -24.07
C SER A 29 -20.02 11.19 -22.71
N THR A 30 -18.69 11.20 -22.59
CA THR A 30 -17.97 11.55 -21.35
C THR A 30 -18.40 12.90 -20.76
N GLU A 31 -18.80 13.84 -21.61
CA GLU A 31 -19.34 15.15 -21.21
C GLU A 31 -20.67 15.06 -20.46
N ALA A 32 -21.54 14.10 -20.82
CA ALA A 32 -22.82 13.89 -20.14
C ALA A 32 -22.64 13.33 -18.72
N LEU A 33 -21.68 12.43 -18.52
CA LEU A 33 -21.32 11.92 -17.19
C LEU A 33 -20.75 13.01 -16.28
N VAL A 34 -19.88 13.87 -16.83
CA VAL A 34 -19.31 15.01 -16.09
C VAL A 34 -20.40 15.99 -15.66
N GLN A 35 -21.41 16.20 -16.49
CA GLN A 35 -22.51 17.10 -16.20
C GLN A 35 -23.46 16.52 -15.13
N GLN A 36 -23.69 15.20 -15.15
CA GLN A 36 -24.45 14.49 -14.13
C GLN A 36 -23.76 14.55 -12.75
N LEU A 37 -22.43 14.42 -12.70
CA LEU A 37 -21.66 14.54 -11.45
C LEU A 37 -21.69 15.96 -10.85
N LYS A 38 -21.69 17.01 -11.69
CA LYS A 38 -21.80 18.40 -11.22
C LYS A 38 -23.16 18.69 -10.59
N SER A 39 -24.24 18.21 -11.22
CA SER A 39 -25.61 18.30 -10.69
C SER A 39 -25.72 17.67 -9.28
N LEU A 40 -25.04 16.54 -9.05
CA LEU A 40 -25.05 15.86 -7.76
C LEU A 40 -24.34 16.64 -6.64
N LEU A 41 -23.30 17.41 -6.99
CA LEU A 41 -22.55 18.26 -6.05
C LEU A 41 -23.26 19.59 -5.75
N GLU A 42 -24.15 20.05 -6.63
CA GLU A 42 -24.87 21.32 -6.51
C GLU A 42 -26.19 21.17 -5.71
N CYS A 43 -26.64 19.93 -5.44
CA CYS A 43 -27.74 19.60 -4.52
C CYS A 43 -27.31 19.48 -3.03
N GLY A 44 -26.10 19.90 -2.68
CA GLY A 44 -25.71 20.15 -1.29
C GLY A 44 -26.33 21.46 -0.78
N ASP A 45 -27.66 21.46 -0.62
CA ASP A 45 -28.43 22.59 -0.11
C ASP A 45 -27.92 23.06 1.26
N GLY A 46 -27.69 24.35 1.36
CA GLY A 46 -27.40 25.04 2.61
C GLY A 46 -28.68 25.20 3.42
N GLY A 47 -28.88 24.31 4.39
CA GLY A 47 -29.94 24.43 5.40
C GLY A 47 -29.43 25.01 6.72
N SER A 48 -29.78 26.26 6.99
CA SER A 48 -29.57 26.98 8.25
C SER A 48 -30.44 26.44 9.40
N GLY A 49 -29.79 26.10 10.53
CA GLY A 49 -30.22 26.36 11.91
C GLY A 49 -31.37 25.54 12.52
N SER A 50 -31.12 24.89 13.67
CA SER A 50 -31.82 25.09 14.96
C SER A 50 -31.51 23.98 15.97
N ASP A 51 -31.50 24.37 17.24
CA ASP A 51 -31.10 23.60 18.42
C ASP A 51 -31.99 22.40 18.77
N SER A 52 -31.36 21.31 19.26
CA SER A 52 -31.87 20.30 20.22
C SER A 52 -30.80 19.18 20.29
N ASP A 53 -29.91 19.12 21.28
CA ASP A 53 -30.10 18.66 22.67
C ASP A 53 -31.02 17.45 22.82
N ALA A 54 -30.42 16.24 22.93
CA ALA A 54 -30.73 15.21 23.94
C ALA A 54 -30.15 13.82 23.59
N ALA A 55 -29.28 13.34 24.48
CA ALA A 55 -29.18 11.98 25.03
C ALA A 55 -28.88 10.73 24.17
N ALA A 56 -27.73 10.14 24.51
CA ALA A 56 -27.50 8.76 24.97
C ALA A 56 -27.45 7.58 23.97
N GLU A 57 -26.30 6.91 24.07
CA GLU A 57 -25.99 5.47 23.97
C GLU A 57 -26.90 4.54 23.18
N GLU A 58 -26.32 3.85 22.18
CA GLU A 58 -26.37 2.38 22.08
C GLU A 58 -25.05 1.86 21.49
N VAL A 59 -24.43 0.93 22.22
CA VAL A 59 -23.42 -0.03 21.78
C VAL A 59 -24.16 -1.24 21.25
N ASP A 60 -23.77 -1.78 20.09
CA ASP A 60 -23.83 -3.23 19.89
C ASP A 60 -22.70 -3.74 18.98
N GLU A 61 -22.11 -4.83 19.43
CA GLU A 61 -21.14 -5.65 18.70
C GLU A 61 -21.90 -6.46 17.64
N VAL A 62 -21.34 -6.60 16.43
CA VAL A 62 -21.70 -7.73 15.57
C VAL A 62 -20.44 -8.29 14.91
N ASP A 63 -20.04 -9.45 15.43
CA ASP A 63 -19.14 -10.43 14.81
C ASP A 63 -19.71 -10.89 13.46
N GLY A 64 -18.86 -11.00 12.44
CA GLY A 64 -19.32 -11.26 11.08
C GLY A 64 -18.18 -11.48 10.09
N ALA A 65 -17.47 -12.61 10.23
CA ALA A 65 -16.63 -13.16 9.19
C ALA A 65 -17.42 -13.36 7.88
N ALA A 66 -17.02 -12.68 6.81
CA ALA A 66 -17.52 -12.94 5.46
C ALA A 66 -16.36 -12.81 4.45
N ALA A 67 -15.97 -13.97 3.92
CA ALA A 67 -15.22 -14.27 2.71
C ALA A 67 -14.53 -13.11 1.98
N ALA A 68 -13.20 -13.21 1.91
CA ALA A 68 -12.39 -12.54 0.89
C ALA A 68 -12.83 -13.02 -0.51
N ASP A 69 -13.69 -12.25 -1.15
CA ASP A 69 -14.04 -12.40 -2.55
C ASP A 69 -12.89 -11.84 -3.39
N TYR A 70 -11.89 -12.69 -3.67
CA TYR A 70 -10.89 -12.41 -4.70
C TYR A 70 -11.55 -12.55 -6.07
N GLN A 71 -12.37 -11.57 -6.45
CA GLN A 71 -12.83 -11.41 -7.81
C GLN A 71 -11.64 -10.95 -8.65
N LEU A 72 -10.89 -11.89 -9.23
CA LEU A 72 -9.87 -11.57 -10.24
C LEU A 72 -10.56 -10.92 -11.44
N PRO A 73 -10.19 -9.68 -11.83
CA PRO A 73 -10.76 -9.05 -13.00
C PRO A 73 -10.24 -9.80 -14.23
N GLY A 74 -11.19 -10.33 -15.00
CA GLY A 74 -10.93 -10.98 -16.28
C GLY A 74 -10.21 -10.04 -17.23
N GLY A 75 -8.99 -10.45 -17.59
CA GLY A 75 -8.19 -9.92 -18.66
C GLY A 75 -6.96 -10.81 -18.74
N VAL A 76 -6.86 -11.61 -19.80
CA VAL A 76 -5.66 -12.38 -20.15
C VAL A 76 -4.52 -11.42 -20.50
N GLY A 77 -4.03 -10.68 -19.51
CA GLY A 77 -2.68 -10.15 -19.48
C GLY A 77 -1.78 -11.30 -19.07
N GLY A 78 -0.78 -11.62 -19.89
CA GLY A 78 0.17 -12.69 -19.59
C GLY A 78 0.61 -12.58 -18.14
N VAL A 79 0.41 -13.66 -17.38
CA VAL A 79 0.89 -13.75 -16.00
C VAL A 79 2.39 -13.48 -16.07
N LEU A 80 2.82 -12.31 -15.58
CA LEU A 80 4.25 -12.01 -15.45
C LEU A 80 4.79 -12.94 -14.37
N LEU A 81 5.26 -14.12 -14.79
CA LEU A 81 5.88 -15.10 -13.92
C LEU A 81 7.08 -14.45 -13.24
N SER A 82 7.23 -14.66 -11.94
CA SER A 82 8.44 -14.24 -11.23
C SER A 82 9.68 -14.90 -11.85
N PRO A 83 10.87 -14.29 -11.77
CA PRO A 83 12.10 -14.87 -12.32
C PRO A 83 12.33 -16.32 -11.86
N SER A 84 12.12 -16.59 -10.57
CA SER A 84 12.24 -17.92 -9.96
C SER A 84 11.23 -18.94 -10.52
N GLN A 85 10.02 -18.51 -10.89
CA GLN A 85 9.03 -19.38 -11.53
C GLN A 85 9.41 -19.71 -12.98
N GLN A 86 10.07 -18.79 -13.68
CA GLN A 86 10.55 -19.03 -15.05
C GLN A 86 11.71 -20.03 -15.04
N GLU A 87 12.63 -19.89 -14.09
CA GLU A 87 13.78 -20.79 -13.90
C GLU A 87 13.36 -22.24 -13.59
N LEU A 88 12.35 -22.43 -12.74
CA LEU A 88 11.76 -23.75 -12.48
C LEU A 88 11.15 -24.41 -13.73
N LEU A 89 10.44 -23.62 -14.55
CA LEU A 89 9.84 -24.12 -15.79
C LEU A 89 10.90 -24.50 -16.81
N GLN A 90 11.98 -23.72 -16.88
CA GLN A 90 13.11 -23.99 -17.75
C GLN A 90 13.85 -25.26 -17.31
N PHE A 91 14.15 -25.39 -16.01
CA PHE A 91 14.78 -26.59 -15.46
C PHE A 91 13.94 -27.85 -15.70
N ARG A 92 12.61 -27.76 -15.54
CA ARG A 92 11.68 -28.86 -15.84
C ARG A 92 11.63 -29.19 -17.33
N ALA A 93 11.70 -28.19 -18.21
CA ALA A 93 11.68 -28.40 -19.66
C ALA A 93 12.98 -29.06 -20.15
N GLU A 94 14.11 -28.74 -19.53
CA GLU A 94 15.43 -29.28 -19.92
C GLU A 94 15.65 -30.72 -19.42
N ASN A 95 14.98 -31.13 -18.34
CA ASN A 95 15.26 -32.41 -17.68
C ASN A 95 14.03 -33.33 -17.46
N GLY A 96 12.84 -32.93 -17.92
CA GLY A 96 11.57 -33.59 -17.59
C GLY A 96 11.24 -34.82 -18.44
N GLU A 97 11.89 -35.01 -19.58
CA GLU A 97 11.57 -36.07 -20.53
C GLU A 97 12.64 -37.16 -20.42
N ASP A 98 12.23 -38.34 -19.93
CA ASP A 98 13.01 -39.59 -19.88
C ASP A 98 13.95 -39.86 -18.67
N LEU A 99 13.48 -39.56 -17.45
CA LEU A 99 14.14 -40.03 -16.20
C LEU A 99 14.38 -41.55 -16.15
N SER A 100 13.52 -42.34 -16.80
CA SER A 100 13.62 -43.81 -16.85
C SER A 100 14.70 -44.33 -17.79
N GLN A 101 15.23 -43.48 -18.67
CA GLN A 101 16.27 -43.82 -19.64
C GLN A 101 17.67 -43.39 -19.16
N LEU A 102 17.75 -42.59 -18.10
CA LEU A 102 19.01 -42.13 -17.51
C LEU A 102 19.71 -43.25 -16.73
N SER A 103 21.04 -43.26 -16.80
CA SER A 103 21.84 -44.15 -15.96
C SER A 103 21.77 -43.74 -14.48
N ALA A 104 22.08 -44.65 -13.56
CA ALA A 104 22.11 -44.34 -12.13
C ALA A 104 23.04 -43.16 -11.77
N GLY A 105 24.16 -42.99 -12.50
CA GLY A 105 25.06 -41.85 -12.32
C GLY A 105 24.43 -40.53 -12.75
N ALA A 106 23.84 -40.50 -13.94
CA ALA A 106 23.18 -39.30 -14.48
C ALA A 106 21.93 -38.91 -13.68
N LEU A 107 21.19 -39.89 -13.14
CA LEU A 107 20.06 -39.65 -12.25
C LEU A 107 20.51 -39.02 -10.92
N ASN A 108 21.68 -39.41 -10.41
CA ASN A 108 22.25 -38.82 -9.19
C ASN A 108 22.79 -37.41 -9.44
N GLU A 109 23.36 -37.14 -10.61
CA GLU A 109 23.72 -35.79 -11.04
C GLU A 109 22.47 -34.89 -11.13
N TYR A 110 21.42 -35.37 -11.78
CA TYR A 110 20.14 -34.65 -11.85
C TYR A 110 19.50 -34.40 -10.48
N LEU A 111 19.58 -35.39 -9.57
CA LEU A 111 19.16 -35.21 -8.18
C LEU A 111 19.95 -34.10 -7.49
N ASN A 112 21.28 -34.09 -7.62
CA ASN A 112 22.13 -33.06 -7.03
C ASN A 112 21.82 -31.67 -7.61
N GLU A 113 21.56 -31.57 -8.91
CA GLU A 113 21.16 -30.32 -9.56
C GLU A 113 19.81 -29.82 -9.02
N LEU A 114 18.83 -30.71 -8.86
CA LEU A 114 17.55 -30.39 -8.22
C LEU A 114 17.74 -29.92 -6.77
N GLU A 115 18.59 -30.60 -5.99
CA GLU A 115 18.88 -30.22 -4.61
C GLU A 115 19.55 -28.84 -4.52
N CYS A 116 20.49 -28.54 -5.42
CA CYS A 116 21.10 -27.21 -5.56
C CYS A 116 20.07 -26.14 -5.92
N LEU A 117 19.22 -26.40 -6.92
CA LEU A 117 18.19 -25.45 -7.36
C LEU A 117 17.17 -25.19 -6.24
N ILE A 118 16.75 -26.24 -5.52
CA ILE A 118 15.85 -26.10 -4.37
C ILE A 118 16.51 -25.25 -3.29
N SER A 119 17.80 -25.45 -3.01
CA SER A 119 18.53 -24.64 -2.04
C SER A 119 18.57 -23.16 -2.45
N GLU A 120 18.89 -22.86 -3.70
CA GLU A 120 18.99 -21.50 -4.22
C GLU A 120 17.64 -20.77 -4.21
N LEU A 121 16.56 -21.46 -4.59
CA LEU A 121 15.20 -20.93 -4.53
C LEU A 121 14.76 -20.67 -3.09
N ASN A 122 15.11 -21.55 -2.15
CA ASN A 122 14.83 -21.34 -0.73
C ASN A 122 15.59 -20.12 -0.19
N ASP A 123 16.86 -19.94 -0.54
CA ASP A 123 17.65 -18.78 -0.13
C ASP A 123 17.08 -17.46 -0.70
N THR A 124 16.66 -17.50 -1.97
CA THR A 124 15.96 -16.39 -2.62
C THR A 124 14.64 -16.07 -1.91
N LEU A 125 13.85 -17.09 -1.58
CA LEU A 125 12.58 -16.93 -0.87
C LEU A 125 12.79 -16.32 0.52
N VAL A 126 13.77 -16.79 1.29
CA VAL A 126 14.10 -16.25 2.62
C VAL A 126 14.49 -14.78 2.52
N THR A 127 15.31 -14.42 1.53
CA THR A 127 15.73 -13.04 1.28
C THR A 127 14.55 -12.14 0.93
N GLU A 128 13.66 -12.60 0.04
CA GLU A 128 12.47 -11.84 -0.35
C GLU A 128 11.47 -11.70 0.79
N LEU A 129 11.31 -12.71 1.65
CA LEU A 129 10.48 -12.61 2.85
C LEU A 129 11.03 -11.58 3.84
N ALA A 130 12.34 -11.60 4.11
CA ALA A 130 12.97 -10.60 4.96
C ALA A 130 12.80 -9.18 4.39
N ARG A 131 12.98 -9.00 3.07
CA ARG A 131 12.75 -7.72 2.37
C ARG A 131 11.30 -7.27 2.49
N ARG A 132 10.34 -8.19 2.35
CA ARG A 132 8.91 -7.89 2.50
C ARG A 132 8.58 -7.44 3.92
N ASP A 133 9.15 -8.07 4.93
CA ASP A 133 8.93 -7.74 6.34
C ASP A 133 9.53 -6.37 6.68
N GLU A 134 10.71 -6.03 6.15
CA GLU A 134 11.30 -4.69 6.26
C GLU A 134 10.38 -3.63 5.64
N LEU A 135 9.88 -3.87 4.43
CA LEU A 135 8.94 -2.95 3.77
C LEU A 135 7.59 -2.84 4.51
N ALA A 136 7.14 -3.92 5.13
CA ALA A 136 5.93 -3.93 5.95
C ALA A 136 6.11 -3.08 7.22
N LEU A 137 7.26 -3.20 7.89
CA LEU A 137 7.63 -2.35 9.02
C LEU A 137 7.64 -0.87 8.62
N ASP A 138 8.28 -0.54 7.49
CA ASP A 138 8.32 0.83 6.98
C ASP A 138 6.93 1.41 6.71
N ARG A 139 6.05 0.59 6.11
CA ARG A 139 4.66 0.98 5.88
C ARG A 139 3.93 1.20 7.21
N GLU A 140 4.08 0.30 8.17
CA GLU A 140 3.43 0.40 9.47
C GLU A 140 3.88 1.67 10.22
N VAL A 141 5.19 1.92 10.26
CA VAL A 141 5.76 3.12 10.91
C VAL A 141 5.21 4.40 10.28
N LYS A 142 5.09 4.44 8.95
CA LYS A 142 4.51 5.57 8.20
C LYS A 142 3.02 5.74 8.47
N GLU A 143 2.27 4.66 8.50
CA GLU A 143 0.83 4.67 8.81
C GLU A 143 0.57 5.13 10.26
N GLN A 144 1.34 4.61 11.22
CA GLN A 144 1.30 5.07 12.62
C GLN A 144 1.57 6.58 12.72
N PHE A 145 2.53 7.10 11.95
CA PHE A 145 2.85 8.52 11.94
C PHE A 145 1.70 9.37 11.40
N ILE A 146 1.08 8.97 10.29
CA ILE A 146 -0.09 9.66 9.74
C ILE A 146 -1.23 9.70 10.76
N ASN A 147 -1.51 8.58 11.42
CA ASN A 147 -2.60 8.48 12.40
C ASN A 147 -2.34 9.36 13.63
N LEU A 148 -1.12 9.31 14.18
CA LEU A 148 -0.75 10.12 15.35
C LEU A 148 -0.70 11.61 15.03
N LEU A 149 -0.17 11.98 13.87
CA LEU A 149 -0.13 13.37 13.44
C LEU A 149 -1.55 13.93 13.29
N THR A 150 -2.44 13.15 12.66
CA THR A 150 -3.86 13.51 12.50
C THR A 150 -4.53 13.69 13.86
N ALA A 151 -4.31 12.77 14.81
CA ALA A 151 -4.86 12.86 16.17
C ALA A 151 -4.36 14.11 16.92
N VAL A 152 -3.06 14.40 16.87
CA VAL A 152 -2.47 15.59 17.51
C VAL A 152 -3.04 16.88 16.89
N GLN A 153 -3.20 16.92 15.57
CA GLN A 153 -3.80 18.06 14.88
C GLN A 153 -5.28 18.26 15.26
N ALA A 154 -6.06 17.17 15.33
CA ALA A 154 -7.45 17.21 15.76
C ALA A 154 -7.57 17.76 17.21
N LYS A 155 -6.77 17.23 18.15
CA LYS A 155 -6.72 17.70 19.54
C LYS A 155 -6.31 19.18 19.64
N LYS A 156 -5.33 19.62 18.85
CA LYS A 156 -4.91 21.03 18.79
C LYS A 156 -6.02 21.93 18.25
N ARG A 157 -6.79 21.46 17.26
CA ARG A 157 -7.95 22.19 16.71
C ARG A 157 -9.05 22.33 17.75
N GLU A 158 -9.38 21.25 18.45
CA GLU A 158 -10.37 21.22 19.53
C GLU A 158 -10.00 22.20 20.65
N SER A 159 -8.75 22.15 21.13
CA SER A 159 -8.26 23.06 22.17
C SER A 159 -8.30 24.54 21.73
N ARG A 160 -8.00 24.83 20.45
CA ARG A 160 -8.18 26.17 19.88
C ARG A 160 -9.65 26.58 19.80
N GLN A 161 -10.57 25.68 19.49
CA GLN A 161 -12.02 25.97 19.46
C GLN A 161 -12.58 26.24 20.86
N GLN A 162 -12.06 25.55 21.87
CA GLN A 162 -12.38 25.82 23.29
C GLN A 162 -11.81 27.18 23.75
N LEU A 163 -10.58 27.53 23.33
CA LEU A 163 -9.96 28.84 23.62
C LEU A 163 -10.62 30.02 22.89
N HIS A 164 -11.26 29.82 21.74
CA HIS A 164 -12.04 30.91 21.12
C HIS A 164 -13.38 31.18 21.86
N GLN A 165 -13.84 30.27 22.72
CA GLN A 165 -15.01 30.46 23.58
C GLN A 165 -14.67 31.13 24.93
N GLN A 166 -13.42 31.07 25.39
CA GLN A 166 -12.91 31.78 26.58
C GLN A 166 -11.80 32.76 26.18
N HIS A 167 -12.09 34.06 26.22
CA HIS A 167 -11.18 35.16 25.86
C HIS A 167 -9.69 35.00 26.30
N GLN A 168 -8.80 35.38 25.36
CA GLN A 168 -7.46 36.00 25.49
C GLN A 168 -6.17 35.19 25.73
N GLN A 169 -5.25 35.35 24.76
CA GLN A 169 -3.88 35.93 24.81
C GLN A 169 -2.78 35.06 24.16
N PRO A 170 -2.04 35.58 23.16
CA PRO A 170 -0.89 34.89 22.56
C PRO A 170 0.36 35.04 23.45
N GLN A 171 0.79 33.95 24.08
CA GLN A 171 2.08 33.87 24.77
C GLN A 171 3.19 33.74 23.71
N HIS A 172 3.97 34.81 23.52
CA HIS A 172 5.15 34.82 22.67
C HIS A 172 6.30 34.07 23.36
N MET A 173 6.51 32.81 23.01
CA MET A 173 7.72 32.07 23.36
C MET A 173 8.84 32.44 22.38
N ALA A 174 9.98 32.88 22.89
CA ALA A 174 11.16 33.20 22.10
C ALA A 174 11.76 31.91 21.50
N PHE A 175 11.85 31.85 20.16
CA PHE A 175 12.52 30.78 19.43
C PHE A 175 13.93 31.23 19.05
N THR A 176 14.95 30.47 19.47
CA THR A 176 16.33 30.66 19.02
C THR A 176 16.58 29.80 17.79
N THR A 177 16.82 30.44 16.63
CA THR A 177 17.24 29.75 15.41
C THR A 177 18.65 29.19 15.59
N LEU A 178 18.76 27.88 15.83
CA LEU A 178 20.02 27.15 15.81
C LEU A 178 20.37 26.74 14.36
N PRO A 179 21.57 27.05 13.85
CA PRO A 179 22.02 26.60 12.53
C PRO A 179 22.42 25.13 12.61
N LEU A 180 21.51 24.25 12.20
CA LEU A 180 21.67 22.80 12.35
C LEU A 180 21.88 22.13 10.98
N ARG A 181 22.93 21.32 10.85
CA ARG A 181 23.14 20.46 9.66
C ARG A 181 22.56 19.07 9.92
N LYS A 182 21.86 18.52 8.94
CA LYS A 182 21.21 17.21 9.02
C LYS A 182 22.27 16.10 9.07
N ARG A 183 22.34 15.36 10.19
CA ARG A 183 22.96 14.02 10.23
C ARG A 183 21.80 13.03 10.24
N GLY A 184 21.70 12.20 9.20
CA GLY A 184 20.51 11.38 8.96
C GLY A 184 20.48 10.15 9.85
N LEU A 185 19.37 9.96 10.58
CA LEU A 185 18.93 8.60 10.92
C LEU A 185 18.24 8.04 9.66
N SER A 186 17.99 6.74 9.63
CA SER A 186 17.13 6.19 8.58
C SER A 186 15.73 6.81 8.64
N ASP A 187 15.00 6.88 7.52
CA ASP A 187 13.64 7.45 7.43
C ASP A 187 12.71 6.79 8.47
N THR A 188 12.87 5.49 8.67
CA THR A 188 12.13 4.67 9.63
C THR A 188 12.46 5.02 11.07
N GLU A 189 13.75 5.14 11.43
CA GLU A 189 14.16 5.56 12.79
C GLU A 189 13.71 7.00 13.13
N HIS A 190 13.78 7.89 12.15
CA HIS A 190 13.24 9.25 12.29
C HIS A 190 11.74 9.21 12.60
N LEU A 191 10.96 8.48 11.80
CA LEU A 191 9.52 8.36 11.99
C LEU A 191 9.17 7.66 13.30
N GLN A 192 9.90 6.63 13.72
CA GLN A 192 9.69 5.96 15.01
C GLN A 192 9.90 6.92 16.20
N THR A 193 10.96 7.74 16.16
CA THR A 193 11.20 8.73 17.22
C THR A 193 10.12 9.81 17.23
N LEU A 194 9.72 10.29 16.05
CA LEU A 194 8.61 11.24 15.90
C LEU A 194 7.28 10.64 16.39
N ASN A 195 7.00 9.38 16.10
CA ASN A 195 5.84 8.64 16.60
C ASN A 195 5.82 8.62 18.13
N GLY A 196 6.96 8.34 18.78
CA GLY A 196 7.10 8.40 20.23
C GLY A 196 6.80 9.78 20.80
N ILE A 197 7.33 10.84 20.18
CA ILE A 197 7.07 12.23 20.58
C ILE A 197 5.58 12.58 20.40
N LEU A 198 4.97 12.24 19.26
CA LEU A 198 3.55 12.54 18.99
C LEU A 198 2.63 11.80 19.96
N ARG A 199 2.91 10.53 20.30
CA ARG A 199 2.18 9.79 21.34
C ARG A 199 2.30 10.49 22.70
N ALA A 200 3.52 10.87 23.09
CA ALA A 200 3.77 11.56 24.35
C ALA A 200 3.04 12.92 24.42
N MET A 201 2.98 13.68 23.32
CA MET A 201 2.18 14.91 23.23
C MET A 201 0.69 14.64 23.36
N LEU A 202 0.18 13.59 22.69
CA LEU A 202 -1.23 13.24 22.74
C LEU A 202 -1.67 12.85 24.16
N LEU A 203 -0.80 12.16 24.90
CA LEU A 203 -1.03 11.73 26.28
C LEU A 203 -0.65 12.77 27.35
N ASN A 204 -0.18 13.96 26.96
CA ASN A 204 0.36 14.98 27.87
C ASN A 204 1.45 14.44 28.82
N ALA A 205 2.28 13.51 28.34
CA ALA A 205 3.33 12.90 29.15
C ALA A 205 4.44 13.93 29.48
N PRO A 206 5.02 13.93 30.69
CA PRO A 206 6.07 14.87 31.07
C PRO A 206 7.38 14.66 30.30
N GLU A 207 7.55 13.49 29.68
CA GLU A 207 8.75 13.07 28.95
C GLU A 207 8.86 13.71 27.56
N VAL A 208 7.82 14.42 27.07
CA VAL A 208 7.85 15.08 25.76
C VAL A 208 9.07 15.99 25.61
N SER A 209 9.39 16.76 26.64
CA SER A 209 10.51 17.69 26.60
C SER A 209 11.84 16.96 26.45
N SER A 210 12.05 15.87 27.20
CA SER A 210 13.26 15.06 27.10
C SER A 210 13.37 14.34 25.76
N LEU A 211 12.28 13.75 25.26
CA LEU A 211 12.25 13.09 23.95
C LEU A 211 12.54 14.08 22.82
N LEU A 212 11.99 15.29 22.90
CA LEU A 212 12.23 16.34 21.92
C LEU A 212 13.69 16.81 21.96
N THR A 213 14.26 17.01 23.15
CA THR A 213 15.67 17.37 23.31
C THR A 213 16.58 16.28 22.75
N ASP A 214 16.33 15.02 23.09
CA ASP A 214 17.13 13.89 22.59
C ASP A 214 17.02 13.76 21.07
N TYR A 215 15.82 13.88 20.50
CA TYR A 215 15.64 13.90 19.04
C TYR A 215 16.40 15.04 18.37
N ILE A 216 16.31 16.26 18.91
CA ILE A 216 17.03 17.42 18.38
C ILE A 216 18.55 17.15 18.43
N LEU A 217 19.07 16.65 19.55
CA LEU A 217 20.49 16.35 19.68
C LEU A 217 20.91 15.22 18.73
N ARG A 218 20.13 14.16 18.55
CA ARG A 218 20.48 13.06 17.63
C ARG A 218 20.46 13.46 16.16
N VAL A 219 19.47 14.25 15.75
CA VAL A 219 19.30 14.67 14.33
C VAL A 219 20.22 15.84 13.98
N TYR A 220 20.56 16.67 14.96
CA TYR A 220 21.14 17.98 14.72
C TYR A 220 22.37 18.34 15.56
N ALA A 221 22.86 17.49 16.47
CA ALA A 221 24.05 17.83 17.24
C ALA A 221 25.31 17.99 16.36
N PRO A 222 26.15 19.00 16.64
CA PRO A 222 27.46 19.14 16.03
C PRO A 222 28.41 18.08 16.59
N ILE A 223 29.30 17.58 15.72
CA ILE A 223 30.49 16.82 16.15
C ILE A 223 31.28 17.75 17.09
N LEU A 224 31.24 17.49 18.40
CA LEU A 224 32.27 17.99 19.30
C LEU A 224 33.54 17.17 18.96
N PRO A 225 34.62 17.78 18.47
CA PRO A 225 35.89 17.08 18.41
C PRO A 225 36.31 16.80 19.86
N GLU A 226 36.55 15.52 20.18
CA GLU A 226 37.30 15.17 21.38
C GLU A 226 38.66 15.88 21.31
N ALA A 227 38.98 16.63 22.36
CA ALA A 227 40.28 17.24 22.60
C ALA A 227 40.89 16.62 23.86
#